data_AF-A0A4W5KVH0-F1
#
_entry.id   AF-A0A4W5KVH0-F1
#
_cell.length_a   1.000
_cell.length_b   1.000
_cell.length_c   1.000
_cell.angle_alpha   90.00
_cell.angle_beta   90.00
_cell.angle_gamma   90.00
#
_symmetry.space_group_name_H-M   'P 1'
#
loop_
_entity.id
_entity.type
_entity.pdbx_description
1 polymer ?
#
loop_
_entity_poly.entity_id
_entity_poly.type
_entity_poly.pdbx_seq_one_letter_code
_entity_poly.pdbx_strand_id
1 'polypeptide(L)'
;MLTTSCVLDFVKWSTYCLQKIGCDGIIGSSAREDRCGVCNGDGHSCKIVKGDFNHTKGRGYIEAAVIPVGARRIKVVEDKPSHSFL
;
A
#
# COMPACT_ATOMS: atom_id res chain seq x y z
N MET A 1 -14.60 -1.23 -19.94
CA MET A 1 -13.88 -1.29 -18.64
C MET A 1 -14.64 -0.40 -17.67
N LEU A 2 -15.66 -0.97 -17.04
CA LEU A 2 -16.67 -0.29 -16.23
C LEU A 2 -16.21 -0.24 -14.77
N THR A 3 -15.97 0.93 -14.18
CA THR A 3 -16.02 1.12 -12.72
C THR A 3 -16.49 2.53 -12.35
N THR A 4 -17.61 2.96 -12.91
CA THR A 4 -18.46 4.01 -12.34
C THR A 4 -19.75 3.34 -11.90
N SER A 5 -19.75 2.70 -10.73
CA SER A 5 -20.99 2.28 -10.10
C SER A 5 -21.68 3.52 -9.51
N CYS A 6 -22.23 4.37 -10.39
CA CYS A 6 -23.35 5.23 -10.03
C CYS A 6 -24.52 4.27 -9.84
N VAL A 7 -24.82 3.89 -8.59
CA VAL A 7 -25.97 3.05 -8.29
C VAL A 7 -27.21 3.89 -8.54
N LEU A 8 -28.03 3.51 -9.53
CA LEU A 8 -29.39 4.04 -9.66
C LEU A 8 -30.24 3.35 -8.60
N ASP A 9 -30.16 3.82 -7.35
CA ASP A 9 -31.20 3.50 -6.39
C ASP A 9 -32.44 4.30 -6.76
N PHE A 10 -33.44 3.61 -7.33
CA PHE A 10 -34.72 4.16 -7.80
C PHE A 10 -35.55 4.89 -6.72
N VAL A 11 -35.07 4.99 -5.46
CA VAL A 11 -35.87 5.39 -4.29
C VAL A 11 -35.46 6.74 -3.68
N LYS A 12 -34.37 7.40 -4.11
CA LYS A 12 -34.09 8.78 -3.66
C LYS A 12 -33.21 9.55 -4.66
N TRP A 13 -33.67 10.74 -5.02
CA TRP A 13 -33.10 11.67 -6.00
C TRP A 13 -31.77 12.30 -5.54
N SER A 14 -30.76 11.47 -5.29
CA SER A 14 -29.39 11.92 -5.01
C SER A 14 -28.41 11.02 -5.77
N THR A 15 -27.93 11.51 -6.91
CA THR A 15 -26.89 10.87 -7.70
C THR A 15 -25.54 11.04 -6.98
N TYR A 16 -25.26 10.21 -5.97
CA TYR A 16 -23.94 10.20 -5.36
C TYR A 16 -23.04 9.23 -6.10
N CYS A 17 -22.44 9.71 -7.20
CA CYS A 17 -21.38 8.99 -7.88
C CYS A 17 -20.14 9.03 -6.96
N LEU A 18 -19.77 7.89 -6.38
CA LEU A 18 -18.50 7.70 -5.66
C LEU A 18 -17.34 7.82 -6.65
N GLN A 19 -17.01 9.05 -7.00
CA GLN A 19 -15.82 9.37 -7.78
C GLN A 19 -14.60 9.26 -6.87
N LYS A 20 -13.57 8.58 -7.37
CA LYS A 20 -12.29 8.53 -6.66
C LYS A 20 -11.69 9.93 -6.60
N ILE A 21 -11.22 10.30 -5.43
CA ILE A 21 -10.43 11.52 -5.22
C ILE A 21 -8.99 11.17 -5.60
N GLY A 22 -8.40 11.96 -6.50
CA GLY A 22 -6.99 11.82 -6.86
C GLY A 22 -6.08 12.19 -5.69
N CYS A 23 -4.79 11.83 -5.78
CA CYS A 23 -3.80 12.21 -4.75
C CYS A 23 -3.58 13.73 -4.64
N ASP A 24 -4.10 14.50 -5.60
CA ASP A 24 -4.14 15.96 -5.69
C ASP A 24 -5.34 16.58 -4.94
N GLY A 25 -6.23 15.74 -4.38
CA GLY A 25 -7.45 16.19 -3.71
C GLY A 25 -8.61 16.50 -4.66
N ILE A 26 -8.46 16.23 -5.97
CA ILE A 26 -9.48 16.53 -6.98
C ILE A 26 -10.35 15.30 -7.23
N ILE A 27 -11.68 15.48 -7.15
CA ILE A 27 -12.66 14.43 -7.45
C ILE A 27 -12.64 14.11 -8.95
N GLY A 28 -12.47 12.84 -9.30
CA GLY A 28 -12.45 12.39 -10.70
C GLY A 28 -11.10 12.58 -11.41
N SER A 29 -10.07 13.04 -10.69
CA SER A 29 -8.71 13.15 -11.24
C SER A 29 -8.08 11.78 -11.50
N SER A 30 -7.27 11.69 -12.56
CA SER A 30 -6.44 10.52 -12.85
C SER A 30 -5.14 10.52 -12.04
N ALA A 31 -4.89 11.53 -11.21
CA ALA A 31 -3.70 11.66 -10.38
C ALA A 31 -3.57 10.49 -9.41
N ARG A 32 -2.42 9.82 -9.45
CA ARG A 32 -2.11 8.67 -8.59
C ARG A 32 -0.80 8.86 -7.88
N GLU A 33 -0.77 8.37 -6.65
CA GLU A 33 0.44 8.32 -5.87
C GLU A 33 1.39 7.26 -6.43
N ASP A 34 2.66 7.61 -6.56
CA ASP A 34 3.70 6.71 -7.05
C ASP A 34 4.07 5.65 -6.00
N ARG A 35 5.07 4.83 -6.33
CA ARG A 35 5.61 3.80 -5.41
C ARG A 35 6.29 4.38 -4.16
N CYS A 36 6.72 5.62 -4.22
CA CYS A 36 7.42 6.34 -3.16
C CYS A 36 6.49 7.15 -2.27
N GLY A 37 5.24 7.34 -2.69
CA GLY A 37 4.30 8.16 -1.96
C GLY A 37 4.15 9.60 -2.45
N VAL A 38 4.60 9.87 -3.67
CA VAL A 38 4.54 11.21 -4.30
C VAL A 38 3.42 11.22 -5.32
N CYS A 39 2.53 12.22 -5.23
CA CYS A 39 1.45 12.39 -6.20
C CYS A 39 2.02 12.73 -7.57
N ASN A 40 1.67 11.94 -8.60
CA ASN A 40 2.24 12.04 -9.95
C ASN A 40 3.78 11.98 -9.97
N GLY A 41 4.38 11.28 -9.01
CA GLY A 41 5.83 11.07 -8.96
C GLY A 41 6.33 10.08 -10.01
N ASP A 42 7.62 10.17 -10.31
CA ASP A 42 8.34 9.29 -11.25
C ASP A 42 8.85 7.99 -10.58
N GLY A 43 8.69 7.85 -9.27
CA GLY A 43 9.15 6.69 -8.51
C GLY A 43 10.67 6.65 -8.27
N HIS A 44 11.39 7.75 -8.49
CA HIS A 44 12.84 7.84 -8.28
C HIS A 44 13.24 8.47 -6.94
N SER A 45 12.28 9.06 -6.22
CA SER A 45 12.50 9.70 -4.91
C SER A 45 12.81 8.70 -3.78
N CYS A 46 12.59 7.40 -4.00
CA CYS A 46 12.82 6.34 -3.01
C CYS A 46 13.50 5.11 -3.61
N LYS A 47 14.11 4.29 -2.75
CA LYS A 47 14.73 3.02 -3.12
C LYS A 47 13.94 1.86 -2.53
N ILE A 48 13.83 0.76 -3.29
CA ILE A 48 13.29 -0.49 -2.75
C ILE A 48 14.42 -1.20 -2.01
N VAL A 49 14.19 -1.47 -0.72
CA VAL A 49 15.05 -2.32 0.10
C VAL A 49 14.39 -3.70 0.19
N LYS A 50 15.14 -4.75 -0.13
CA LYS A 50 14.73 -6.15 0.02
C LYS A 50 15.83 -6.90 0.76
N GLY A 51 15.44 -7.81 1.61
CA GLY A 51 16.36 -8.67 2.33
C GLY A 51 15.62 -9.88 2.88
N ASP A 52 16.34 -10.97 3.02
CA ASP A 52 15.86 -12.21 3.61
C ASP A 52 16.49 -12.35 4.99
N PHE A 53 15.65 -12.69 5.99
CA PHE A 53 16.13 -12.93 7.34
C PHE A 53 16.12 -14.43 7.61
N ASN A 54 17.31 -15.04 7.68
CA ASN A 54 17.48 -16.46 7.96
C ASN A 54 18.28 -16.63 9.24
N HIS A 55 17.60 -16.52 10.38
CA HIS A 55 18.20 -16.73 11.69
C HIS A 55 17.60 -17.99 12.33
N THR A 56 18.43 -19.02 12.48
CA THR A 56 18.02 -20.35 12.96
C THR A 56 18.43 -20.61 14.42
N LYS A 57 19.08 -19.66 15.09
CA LYS A 57 19.69 -19.89 16.42
C LYS A 57 19.47 -18.73 17.39
N GLY A 58 18.27 -18.65 17.97
CA GLY A 58 17.98 -17.79 19.10
C GLY A 58 16.82 -18.36 19.91
N ARG A 59 16.88 -18.28 21.24
CA ARG A 59 15.71 -18.51 22.09
C ARG A 59 15.06 -17.17 22.36
N GLY A 60 13.76 -17.05 22.09
CA GLY A 60 12.99 -15.81 22.29
C GLY A 60 12.89 -14.95 21.03
N TYR A 61 12.47 -13.70 21.22
CA TYR A 61 12.28 -12.73 20.13
C TYR A 61 13.63 -12.17 19.66
N ILE A 62 13.82 -12.13 18.35
CA ILE A 62 15.03 -11.59 17.70
C ILE A 62 14.62 -10.46 16.76
N GLU A 63 15.40 -9.39 16.75
CA GLU A 63 15.16 -8.26 15.86
C GLU A 63 15.63 -8.61 14.45
N ALA A 64 14.69 -8.70 13.50
CA ALA A 64 14.99 -9.07 12.11
C ALA A 64 15.53 -7.88 11.30
N ALA A 65 14.89 -6.71 11.41
CA ALA A 65 15.29 -5.49 10.74
C ALA A 65 14.63 -4.26 11.38
N VAL A 66 15.35 -3.13 11.34
CA VAL A 66 14.80 -1.81 11.70
C VAL A 66 14.20 -1.16 10.46
N ILE A 67 12.93 -0.78 10.53
CA ILE A 67 12.25 -0.06 9.44
C ILE A 67 12.58 1.44 9.58
N PRO A 68 13.27 2.06 8.61
CA PRO A 68 13.63 3.47 8.70
C PRO A 68 12.39 4.37 8.59
N VAL A 69 12.50 5.57 9.15
CA VAL A 69 11.45 6.60 9.04
C VAL A 69 11.18 6.92 7.57
N GLY A 70 9.90 7.03 7.22
CA GLY A 70 9.47 7.27 5.83
C GLY A 70 9.43 6.03 4.93
N ALA A 71 9.76 4.83 5.44
CA ALA A 71 9.52 3.60 4.70
C ALA A 71 8.02 3.42 4.38
N ARG A 72 7.72 3.05 3.13
CA ARG A 72 6.35 2.84 2.63
C ARG A 72 6.25 1.51 1.91
N ARG A 73 5.03 0.95 1.86
CA ARG A 73 4.73 -0.36 1.25
C ARG A 73 5.59 -1.51 1.83
N ILE A 74 5.69 -1.57 3.15
CA ILE A 74 6.44 -2.60 3.86
C ILE A 74 5.67 -3.92 3.74
N LYS A 75 6.34 -4.97 3.24
CA LYS A 75 5.79 -6.33 3.15
C LYS A 75 6.75 -7.28 3.86
N VAL A 76 6.25 -7.91 4.92
CA VAL A 76 6.98 -8.95 5.66
C VAL A 76 6.20 -10.23 5.49
N VAL A 77 6.86 -11.29 5.04
CA VAL A 77 6.27 -12.61 4.79
C VAL A 77 7.22 -13.68 5.27
N GLU A 78 6.66 -14.73 5.85
CA GLU A 78 7.39 -15.97 6.12
C GLU A 78 7.41 -16.80 4.83
N ASP A 79 8.59 -17.02 4.26
CA ASP A 79 8.75 -17.76 2.99
C ASP A 79 8.52 -19.26 3.17
N LYS A 80 8.91 -19.81 4.33
CA LYS A 80 8.81 -21.22 4.66
C LYS A 80 8.24 -21.41 6.05
N PRO A 81 7.26 -22.31 6.24
CA PRO A 81 6.72 -22.58 7.56
C PRO A 81 7.83 -23.08 8.47
N SER A 82 8.03 -22.38 9.58
CA SER A 82 9.04 -22.71 10.58
C SER A 82 8.40 -22.78 11.97
N HIS A 83 9.17 -23.25 12.95
CA HIS A 83 8.76 -23.17 14.36
C HIS A 83 8.94 -21.76 14.95
N SER A 84 9.35 -20.78 14.13
CA SER A 84 9.48 -19.38 14.51
C SER A 84 8.27 -18.61 13.99
N PHE A 85 7.77 -17.66 14.76
CA PHE A 85 6.65 -16.79 14.36
C PHE A 85 7.14 -15.34 14.23
N LEU A 86 6.55 -14.62 13.27
CA LEU A 86 6.85 -13.22 12.94
C LEU A 86 5.89 -12.26 13.65
#